data_AF-A0A176S7F3-F1
#
_entry.id   AF-A0A176S7F3-F1
#
_cell.length_a   1.000
_cell.length_b   1.000
_cell.length_c   1.000
_cell.angle_alpha   90.00
_cell.angle_beta   90.00
_cell.angle_gamma   90.00
#
_symmetry.space_group_name_H-M   'P 1'
#
loop_
_entity.id
_entity.type
_entity.pdbx_description
1 polymer ?
#
loop_
_entity_poly.entity_id
_entity_poly.type
_entity_poly.pdbx_seq_one_letter_code
_entity_poly.pdbx_strand_id
1 'polypeptide(L)'
;MDTSLWDAQPLRSGPKFIWTTIFTSLLGKGGIRRFGQSAIADWHQAQKAKPEEIYKRLRAAREQLDKTIAAIRQVEGYANFLIAPEFGDIVAALKDSVLVYLAVTKAGGLALFVNENSEMTRVWLPELTEETLQRTLVSMEPPGSGYLRAYNDWLTHPKEYTYHQQWFNSLAATTQLLWKQVMAPLIQALPKQAAVTLIPVGRLGLLPFHAAWTEDNNTPTGKRYALDALTISYAPNARSLIEARKVAHRVTVDHLLAIDEPKPVTALPLPSSEYEVQTVVANFAQHQIFKHEAATRQAILDTLAHCTVLHDYRLNQKLVKLNANHTILNA
;
A
#
# COMPACT_ATOMS: atom_id res chain seq x y z
N MET A 1 34.71 -46.60 -17.52
CA MET A 1 33.42 -46.22 -18.14
C MET A 1 33.34 -44.72 -18.08
N ASP A 2 33.16 -44.15 -19.26
CA ASP A 2 33.40 -42.79 -19.67
C ASP A 2 32.26 -41.85 -19.24
N THR A 3 32.61 -40.67 -18.70
CA THR A 3 31.70 -39.52 -18.58
C THR A 3 32.47 -38.24 -18.87
N SER A 4 33.11 -38.19 -20.05
CA SER A 4 33.31 -36.92 -20.74
C SER A 4 31.94 -36.40 -21.21
N LEU A 5 31.39 -35.38 -20.53
CA LEU A 5 30.42 -34.41 -21.02
C LEU A 5 30.20 -33.39 -19.88
N TRP A 6 30.11 -32.11 -20.22
CA TRP A 6 30.09 -30.92 -19.35
C TRP A 6 31.43 -30.20 -19.13
N ASP A 7 32.15 -29.94 -20.23
CA ASP A 7 32.92 -28.70 -20.37
C ASP A 7 31.96 -27.50 -20.52
N ALA A 8 31.85 -26.67 -19.48
CA ALA A 8 31.15 -25.40 -19.56
C ALA A 8 32.11 -24.30 -20.05
N GLN A 9 32.13 -24.06 -21.36
CA GLN A 9 32.68 -22.83 -21.93
C GLN A 9 31.74 -21.62 -21.68
N PRO A 10 32.29 -20.39 -21.56
CA PRO A 10 31.57 -19.21 -21.12
C PRO A 10 30.75 -18.56 -22.24
N LEU A 11 29.44 -18.40 -22.05
CA LEU A 11 28.59 -17.62 -22.94
C LEU A 11 28.79 -16.11 -22.71
N ARG A 12 29.35 -15.46 -23.73
CA ARG A 12 29.30 -13.99 -23.93
C ARG A 12 27.92 -13.56 -24.47
N SER A 13 27.60 -12.30 -24.19
CA SER A 13 26.67 -11.35 -24.86
C SER A 13 25.16 -11.32 -24.54
N GLY A 14 24.74 -10.27 -23.80
CA GLY A 14 23.45 -9.54 -23.93
C GLY A 14 22.69 -9.24 -22.60
N PRO A 15 22.00 -8.08 -22.40
CA PRO A 15 22.22 -6.72 -22.90
C PRO A 15 22.71 -5.75 -21.78
N LYS A 16 23.73 -4.94 -22.10
CA LYS A 16 24.40 -3.96 -21.22
C LYS A 16 23.64 -2.63 -21.02
N PHE A 17 22.32 -2.57 -21.19
CA PHE A 17 21.66 -1.28 -21.47
C PHE A 17 20.29 -1.07 -20.80
N ILE A 18 20.13 -1.27 -19.48
CA ILE A 18 18.88 -0.88 -18.79
C ILE A 18 19.08 -0.18 -17.43
N TRP A 19 20.22 -0.35 -16.75
CA TRP A 19 20.33 0.19 -15.38
C TRP A 19 20.65 1.70 -15.29
N THR A 20 21.14 2.33 -16.36
CA THR A 20 21.58 3.74 -16.29
C THR A 20 20.43 4.74 -16.40
N THR A 21 19.26 4.37 -16.93
CA THR A 21 18.21 5.36 -17.23
C THR A 21 17.27 5.64 -16.06
N ILE A 22 17.09 4.69 -15.13
CA ILE A 22 16.13 4.85 -14.02
C ILE A 22 16.66 5.76 -12.89
N PHE A 23 17.98 5.90 -12.74
CA PHE A 23 18.58 6.68 -11.64
C PHE A 23 18.91 8.15 -11.97
N THR A 24 18.80 8.56 -13.24
CA THR A 24 19.31 9.87 -13.69
C THR A 24 18.37 11.04 -13.37
N SER A 25 17.10 10.81 -12.98
CA SER A 25 16.16 11.90 -12.71
C SER A 25 16.18 12.42 -11.26
N LEU A 26 16.87 11.75 -10.31
CA LEU A 26 16.71 12.02 -8.88
C LEU A 26 17.94 12.57 -8.14
N LEU A 27 19.12 12.65 -8.78
CA LEU A 27 20.32 13.19 -8.15
C LEU A 27 21.13 14.03 -9.13
N GLY A 28 21.41 15.29 -8.76
CA GLY A 28 22.29 16.17 -9.52
C GLY A 28 23.64 15.52 -9.85
N LYS A 29 24.24 15.91 -10.98
CA LYS A 29 25.41 15.29 -11.65
C LYS A 29 26.61 14.93 -10.76
N GLY A 30 26.74 15.50 -9.55
CA GLY A 30 27.78 15.16 -8.57
C GLY A 30 27.49 13.93 -7.67
N GLY A 31 26.23 13.59 -7.40
CA GLY A 31 25.85 12.46 -6.53
C GLY A 31 25.93 11.09 -7.20
N ILE A 32 25.76 11.06 -8.53
CA ILE A 32 25.73 9.82 -9.34
C ILE A 32 27.10 9.12 -9.39
N ARG A 33 28.22 9.85 -9.31
CA ARG A 33 29.56 9.23 -9.35
C ARG A 33 29.91 8.44 -8.09
N ARG A 34 29.47 8.89 -6.90
CA ARG A 34 29.78 8.20 -5.62
C ARG A 34 28.86 7.00 -5.34
N PHE A 35 27.56 7.12 -5.62
CA PHE A 35 26.61 6.02 -5.40
C PHE A 35 26.79 4.87 -6.39
N GLY A 36 27.05 5.17 -7.66
CA GLY A 36 27.34 4.15 -8.67
C GLY A 36 28.64 3.38 -8.35
N GLN A 37 29.67 4.06 -7.85
CA GLN A 37 30.93 3.41 -7.47
C GLN A 37 30.82 2.55 -6.21
N SER A 38 30.05 2.96 -5.20
CA SER A 38 29.80 2.15 -4.00
C SER A 38 28.97 0.90 -4.32
N ALA A 39 27.85 1.04 -5.03
CA ALA A 39 27.02 -0.12 -5.37
C ALA A 39 27.76 -1.12 -6.27
N ILE A 40 28.60 -0.64 -7.21
CA ILE A 40 29.45 -1.49 -8.05
C ILE A 40 30.58 -2.13 -7.23
N ALA A 41 31.17 -1.42 -6.26
CA ALA A 41 32.19 -1.98 -5.36
C ALA A 41 31.60 -3.03 -4.41
N ASP A 42 30.41 -2.81 -3.86
CA ASP A 42 29.68 -3.74 -3.00
C ASP A 42 29.28 -4.99 -3.79
N TRP A 43 28.87 -4.82 -5.06
CA TRP A 43 28.57 -5.93 -5.98
C TRP A 43 29.82 -6.76 -6.33
N HIS A 44 30.97 -6.10 -6.58
CA HIS A 44 32.24 -6.78 -6.80
C HIS A 44 32.82 -7.43 -5.53
N GLN A 45 32.57 -6.87 -4.34
CA GLN A 45 32.90 -7.52 -3.06
C GLN A 45 32.00 -8.73 -2.81
N ALA A 46 30.71 -8.65 -3.10
CA ALA A 46 29.77 -9.76 -2.98
C ALA A 46 30.12 -10.91 -3.95
N GLN A 47 30.63 -10.61 -5.15
CA GLN A 47 31.16 -11.62 -6.07
C GLN A 47 32.49 -12.24 -5.60
N LYS A 48 33.27 -11.56 -4.76
CA LYS A 48 34.55 -12.05 -4.21
C LYS A 48 34.39 -12.79 -2.89
N ALA A 49 33.25 -12.65 -2.19
CA ALA A 49 32.97 -13.41 -0.99
C ALA A 49 32.87 -14.90 -1.34
N LYS A 50 33.64 -15.75 -0.64
CA LYS A 50 33.54 -17.19 -0.85
C LYS A 50 32.12 -17.63 -0.52
N PRO A 51 31.48 -18.52 -1.30
CA PRO A 51 30.13 -19.01 -1.03
C PRO A 51 29.94 -19.44 0.43
N GLU A 52 30.95 -20.06 1.05
CA GLU A 52 30.97 -20.45 2.47
C GLU A 52 30.79 -19.29 3.45
N GLU A 53 31.38 -18.12 3.19
CA GLU A 53 31.21 -16.94 4.04
C GLU A 53 29.79 -16.36 3.92
N ILE A 54 29.22 -16.40 2.72
CA ILE A 54 27.82 -16.00 2.49
C ILE A 54 26.88 -16.95 3.25
N TYR A 55 27.11 -18.27 3.16
CA TYR A 55 26.33 -19.26 3.91
C TYR A 55 26.46 -19.10 5.42
N LYS A 56 27.67 -18.82 5.93
CA LYS A 56 27.92 -18.59 7.35
C LYS A 56 27.21 -17.33 7.85
N ARG A 57 27.25 -16.23 7.07
CA ARG A 57 26.51 -15.00 7.39
C ARG A 57 25.00 -15.21 7.36
N LEU A 58 24.48 -15.91 6.35
CA LEU A 58 23.05 -16.21 6.25
C LEU A 58 22.56 -17.07 7.44
N ARG A 59 23.36 -18.05 7.85
CA ARG A 59 23.05 -18.88 9.03
C ARG A 59 23.05 -18.06 10.31
N ALA A 60 24.08 -17.26 10.55
CA ALA A 60 24.16 -16.39 11.72
C ALA A 60 23.00 -15.38 11.78
N ALA A 61 22.61 -14.81 10.64
CA ALA A 61 21.45 -13.92 10.56
C ALA A 61 20.14 -14.64 10.89
N ARG A 62 19.95 -15.88 10.43
CA ARG A 62 18.79 -16.72 10.77
C ARG A 62 18.74 -17.05 12.26
N GLU A 63 19.86 -17.49 12.84
CA GLU A 63 19.93 -17.79 14.27
C GLU A 63 19.64 -16.55 15.13
N GLN A 64 20.14 -15.38 14.72
CA GLN A 64 19.86 -14.13 15.41
C GLN A 64 18.38 -13.74 15.31
N LEU A 65 17.78 -13.94 14.14
CA LEU A 65 16.35 -13.74 13.93
C LEU A 65 15.53 -14.68 14.83
N ASP A 66 15.84 -15.96 14.85
CA ASP A 66 15.13 -16.96 15.66
C ASP A 66 15.23 -16.65 17.16
N LYS A 67 16.41 -16.24 17.64
CA LYS A 67 16.58 -15.78 19.03
C LYS A 67 15.76 -14.55 19.34
N THR A 68 15.69 -13.59 18.41
CA THR A 68 14.89 -12.37 18.58
C THR A 68 13.40 -12.69 18.63
N ILE A 69 12.92 -13.58 17.75
CA ILE A 69 11.54 -14.07 17.73
C ILE A 69 11.22 -14.78 19.05
N ALA A 70 12.11 -15.66 19.53
CA ALA A 70 11.93 -16.36 20.80
C ALA A 70 11.86 -15.40 21.99
N ALA A 71 12.71 -14.37 22.02
CA ALA A 71 12.69 -13.34 23.06
C ALA A 71 11.38 -12.54 23.04
N ILE A 72 10.91 -12.14 21.86
CA ILE A 72 9.62 -11.44 21.71
C ILE A 72 8.46 -12.29 22.21
N ARG A 73 8.47 -13.60 21.93
CA ARG A 73 7.42 -14.52 22.40
C ARG A 73 7.35 -14.68 23.92
N GLN A 74 8.39 -14.26 24.67
CA GLN A 74 8.35 -14.23 26.13
C GLN A 74 7.71 -12.95 26.70
N VAL A 75 7.42 -11.95 25.87
CA VAL A 75 6.72 -10.74 26.31
C VAL A 75 5.23 -11.04 26.45
N GLU A 76 4.63 -10.58 27.55
CA GLU A 76 3.19 -10.76 27.81
C GLU A 76 2.34 -10.25 26.63
N GLY A 77 1.39 -11.06 26.18
CA GLY A 77 0.55 -10.76 25.01
C GLY A 77 1.15 -11.16 23.64
N TYR A 78 2.41 -11.58 23.58
CA TYR A 78 3.13 -11.81 22.33
C TYR A 78 3.60 -13.24 22.10
N ALA A 79 3.08 -14.20 22.87
CA ALA A 79 3.38 -15.62 22.73
C ALA A 79 3.19 -16.15 21.28
N ASN A 80 2.26 -15.56 20.54
CA ASN A 80 1.94 -15.94 19.16
C ASN A 80 2.68 -15.11 18.08
N PHE A 81 3.70 -14.34 18.46
CA PHE A 81 4.44 -13.51 17.50
C PHE A 81 5.01 -14.35 16.35
N LEU A 82 4.72 -13.91 15.11
CA LEU A 82 5.05 -14.60 13.86
C LEU A 82 4.62 -16.08 13.75
N ILE A 83 3.72 -16.57 14.61
CA ILE A 83 3.02 -17.84 14.38
C ILE A 83 1.99 -17.61 13.28
N ALA A 84 1.81 -18.55 12.34
CA ALA A 84 0.79 -18.45 11.28
C ALA A 84 -0.62 -18.34 11.90
N PRO A 85 -1.53 -17.53 11.33
CA PRO A 85 -2.86 -17.40 11.90
C PRO A 85 -3.70 -18.63 11.54
N GLU A 86 -4.58 -19.02 12.43
CA GLU A 86 -5.56 -20.07 12.16
C GLU A 86 -6.83 -19.47 11.54
N PHE A 87 -7.71 -20.33 11.02
CA PHE A 87 -8.97 -19.87 10.44
C PHE A 87 -9.86 -19.17 11.49
N GLY A 88 -9.81 -19.62 12.75
CA GLY A 88 -10.50 -18.98 13.86
C GLY A 88 -10.08 -17.53 14.07
N ASP A 89 -8.81 -17.18 13.83
CA ASP A 89 -8.33 -15.80 13.91
C ASP A 89 -8.98 -14.93 12.81
N ILE A 90 -9.17 -15.49 11.61
CA ILE A 90 -9.83 -14.79 10.50
C ILE A 90 -11.30 -14.55 10.82
N VAL A 91 -11.97 -15.54 11.40
CA VAL A 91 -13.38 -15.42 11.81
C VAL A 91 -13.53 -14.37 12.91
N ALA A 92 -12.61 -14.32 13.88
CA ALA A 92 -12.59 -13.27 14.90
C ALA A 92 -12.38 -11.86 14.32
N ALA A 93 -11.83 -11.77 13.11
CA ALA A 93 -11.69 -10.52 12.36
C ALA A 93 -12.95 -10.15 11.55
N LEU A 94 -14.08 -10.84 11.72
CA LEU A 94 -15.37 -10.43 11.17
C LEU A 94 -16.12 -9.55 12.18
N LYS A 95 -16.74 -8.48 11.70
CA LYS A 95 -17.65 -7.63 12.48
C LYS A 95 -18.63 -6.99 11.53
N ASP A 96 -19.81 -7.58 11.39
CA ASP A 96 -20.89 -7.11 10.51
C ASP A 96 -20.40 -6.80 9.08
N SER A 97 -19.33 -7.47 8.65
CA SER A 97 -18.61 -7.19 7.40
C SER A 97 -18.07 -8.48 6.80
N VAL A 98 -18.09 -8.59 5.48
CA VAL A 98 -17.46 -9.70 4.75
C VAL A 98 -15.97 -9.39 4.54
N LEU A 99 -15.09 -10.32 4.88
CA LEU A 99 -13.68 -10.22 4.48
C LEU A 99 -13.52 -10.73 3.07
N VAL A 100 -12.84 -9.95 2.22
CA VAL A 100 -12.60 -10.28 0.82
C VAL A 100 -11.11 -10.33 0.56
N TYR A 101 -10.54 -11.53 0.53
CA TYR A 101 -9.14 -11.71 0.15
C TYR A 101 -9.03 -11.70 -1.37
N LEU A 102 -8.25 -10.77 -1.91
CA LEU A 102 -7.97 -10.68 -3.35
C LEU A 102 -6.57 -11.19 -3.62
N ALA A 103 -6.48 -12.24 -4.42
CA ALA A 103 -5.23 -12.82 -4.88
C ALA A 103 -5.17 -12.83 -6.41
N VAL A 104 -3.97 -12.80 -6.94
CA VAL A 104 -3.68 -12.79 -8.38
C VAL A 104 -2.57 -13.78 -8.68
N THR A 105 -2.70 -14.47 -9.81
CA THR A 105 -1.70 -15.39 -10.34
C THR A 105 -1.55 -15.16 -11.84
N LYS A 106 -0.62 -15.88 -12.48
CA LYS A 106 -0.52 -15.91 -13.95
C LYS A 106 -1.79 -16.45 -14.64
N ALA A 107 -2.53 -17.34 -13.99
CA ALA A 107 -3.70 -18.00 -14.57
C ALA A 107 -5.01 -17.22 -14.37
N GLY A 108 -5.00 -16.20 -13.51
CA GLY A 108 -6.20 -15.46 -13.11
C GLY A 108 -6.18 -15.09 -11.65
N GLY A 109 -7.25 -14.40 -11.25
CA GLY A 109 -7.44 -13.87 -9.92
C GLY A 109 -8.51 -14.65 -9.16
N LEU A 110 -8.52 -14.44 -7.86
CA LEU A 110 -9.41 -15.09 -6.93
C LEU A 110 -9.83 -14.08 -5.87
N ALA A 111 -11.14 -14.00 -5.65
CA ALA A 111 -11.70 -13.41 -4.45
C ALA A 111 -12.20 -14.53 -3.55
N LEU A 112 -11.68 -14.57 -2.31
CA LEU A 112 -12.19 -15.45 -1.26
C LEU A 112 -12.98 -14.60 -0.27
N PHE A 113 -14.26 -14.91 -0.14
CA PHE A 113 -15.14 -14.32 0.85
C PHE A 113 -15.12 -15.17 2.11
N VAL A 114 -15.03 -14.50 3.26
CA VAL A 114 -15.30 -15.10 4.57
C VAL A 114 -16.41 -14.27 5.21
N ASN A 115 -17.53 -14.91 5.53
CA ASN A 115 -18.70 -14.27 6.13
C ASN A 115 -18.82 -14.64 7.62
N GLU A 116 -19.74 -13.98 8.33
CA GLU A 116 -20.02 -14.17 9.75
C GLU A 116 -20.41 -15.60 10.14
N ASN A 117 -20.97 -16.38 9.20
CA ASN A 117 -21.29 -17.79 9.38
C ASN A 117 -20.05 -18.70 9.30
N SER A 118 -18.85 -18.12 9.19
CA SER A 118 -17.58 -18.82 8.97
C SER A 118 -17.55 -19.62 7.66
N GLU A 119 -18.40 -19.25 6.70
CA GLU A 119 -18.42 -19.89 5.38
C GLU A 119 -17.42 -19.21 4.45
N MET A 120 -16.72 -20.04 3.68
CA MET A 120 -15.81 -19.58 2.65
C MET A 120 -16.44 -19.80 1.27
N THR A 121 -16.66 -18.69 0.55
CA THR A 121 -17.09 -18.76 -0.85
C THR A 121 -16.03 -18.11 -1.74
N ARG A 122 -15.98 -18.53 -3.01
CA ARG A 122 -14.98 -18.06 -3.97
C ARG A 122 -15.61 -17.47 -5.20
N VAL A 123 -15.01 -16.42 -5.73
CA VAL A 123 -15.29 -15.87 -7.05
C VAL A 123 -14.01 -15.86 -7.85
N TRP A 124 -14.06 -16.52 -9.01
CA TRP A 124 -12.96 -16.52 -9.97
C TRP A 124 -12.95 -15.22 -10.76
N LEU A 125 -11.77 -14.62 -10.90
CA LEU A 125 -11.54 -13.37 -11.61
C LEU A 125 -10.57 -13.64 -12.78
N PRO A 126 -11.02 -14.32 -13.85
CA PRO A 126 -10.11 -14.83 -14.88
C PRO A 126 -9.35 -13.73 -15.63
N GLU A 127 -9.94 -12.54 -15.76
CA GLU A 127 -9.29 -11.40 -16.42
C GLU A 127 -8.27 -10.66 -15.52
N LEU A 128 -8.26 -10.92 -14.21
CA LEU A 128 -7.29 -10.36 -13.27
C LEU A 128 -6.07 -11.28 -13.20
N THR A 129 -5.04 -11.04 -14.00
CA THR A 129 -3.80 -11.82 -14.01
C THR A 129 -2.62 -10.97 -13.54
N GLU A 130 -1.49 -11.61 -13.23
CA GLU A 130 -0.23 -10.89 -12.95
C GLU A 130 0.15 -9.94 -14.09
N GLU A 131 -0.11 -10.35 -15.33
CA GLU A 131 0.14 -9.54 -16.53
C GLU A 131 -0.80 -8.34 -16.60
N THR A 132 -2.11 -8.53 -16.43
CA THR A 132 -3.05 -7.41 -16.46
C THR A 132 -2.80 -6.45 -15.30
N LEU A 133 -2.46 -6.95 -14.11
CA LEU A 133 -2.04 -6.13 -12.98
C LEU A 133 -0.77 -5.32 -13.27
N GLN A 134 0.27 -5.95 -13.82
CA GLN A 134 1.49 -5.27 -14.21
C GLN A 134 1.20 -4.15 -15.23
N ARG A 135 0.38 -4.46 -16.23
CA ARG A 135 0.00 -3.52 -17.28
C ARG A 135 -0.77 -2.32 -16.70
N THR A 136 -1.78 -2.58 -15.89
CA THR A 136 -2.60 -1.55 -15.25
C THR A 136 -1.79 -0.64 -14.33
N LEU A 137 -0.81 -1.18 -13.59
CA LEU A 137 0.00 -0.38 -12.67
C LEU A 137 1.07 0.44 -13.40
N VAL A 138 1.85 -0.17 -14.30
CA VAL A 138 3.13 0.40 -14.76
C VAL A 138 3.46 0.19 -16.24
N SER A 139 2.50 -0.20 -17.10
CA SER A 139 2.77 -0.38 -18.54
C SER A 139 3.37 0.88 -19.19
N MET A 140 4.20 0.65 -20.22
CA MET A 140 4.68 1.68 -21.14
C MET A 140 4.03 1.57 -22.54
N GLU A 141 3.24 0.52 -22.79
CA GLU A 141 2.68 0.24 -24.10
C GLU A 141 1.37 1.03 -24.36
N PRO A 142 1.19 1.62 -25.56
CA PRO A 142 -0.07 2.23 -25.98
C PRO A 142 -1.25 1.22 -25.94
N PRO A 143 -2.51 1.68 -25.75
CA PRO A 143 -2.95 3.08 -25.76
C PRO A 143 -2.87 3.80 -24.41
N GLY A 144 -2.27 3.22 -23.36
CA GLY A 144 -2.19 3.88 -22.06
C GLY A 144 -1.06 3.36 -21.17
N SER A 145 -0.25 4.29 -20.65
CA SER A 145 0.67 3.98 -19.56
C SER A 145 -0.12 3.53 -18.32
N GLY A 146 0.42 2.59 -17.54
CA GLY A 146 -0.20 2.23 -16.26
C GLY A 146 -0.40 3.46 -15.38
N TYR A 147 -1.49 3.53 -14.61
CA TYR A 147 -1.89 4.81 -13.99
C TYR A 147 -0.89 5.32 -12.94
N LEU A 148 -0.13 4.44 -12.26
CA LEU A 148 0.95 4.87 -11.36
C LEU A 148 2.13 5.45 -12.12
N ARG A 149 2.37 4.96 -13.35
CA ARG A 149 3.37 5.55 -14.22
C ARG A 149 2.92 6.94 -14.67
N ALA A 150 1.69 7.08 -15.16
CA ALA A 150 1.13 8.37 -15.54
C ALA A 150 1.15 9.37 -14.37
N TYR A 151 0.85 8.89 -13.15
CA TYR A 151 0.97 9.67 -11.92
C TYR A 151 2.41 10.15 -11.67
N ASN A 152 3.41 9.28 -11.80
CA ASN A 152 4.80 9.64 -11.64
C ASN A 152 5.29 10.63 -12.71
N ASP A 153 4.84 10.47 -13.95
CA ASP A 153 5.16 11.39 -15.05
C ASP A 153 4.57 12.79 -14.77
N TRP A 154 3.34 12.86 -14.23
CA TRP A 154 2.76 14.11 -13.74
C TRP A 154 3.52 14.72 -12.55
N LEU A 155 3.93 13.91 -11.57
CA LEU A 155 4.72 14.41 -10.42
C LEU A 155 6.06 15.01 -10.83
N THR A 156 6.66 14.52 -11.92
CA THR A 156 7.92 15.05 -12.46
C THR A 156 7.73 16.26 -13.36
N HIS A 157 6.54 16.45 -13.92
CA HIS A 157 6.19 17.58 -14.81
C HIS A 157 4.88 18.28 -14.36
N PRO A 158 4.77 18.75 -13.10
CA PRO A 158 3.50 19.20 -12.53
C PRO A 158 2.96 20.50 -13.15
N LYS A 159 3.80 21.25 -13.86
CA LYS A 159 3.42 22.50 -14.57
C LYS A 159 2.84 22.24 -15.96
N GLU A 160 2.94 21.02 -16.46
CA GLU A 160 2.49 20.64 -17.79
C GLU A 160 1.13 19.93 -17.70
N TYR A 161 0.09 20.63 -18.14
CA TYR A 161 -1.30 20.17 -18.03
C TYR A 161 -1.57 18.85 -18.79
N THR A 162 -0.80 18.56 -19.84
CA THR A 162 -0.89 17.32 -20.63
C THR A 162 -0.64 16.08 -19.78
N TYR A 163 0.37 16.08 -18.90
CA TYR A 163 0.64 14.93 -18.02
C TYR A 163 -0.45 14.74 -16.97
N HIS A 164 -1.01 15.84 -16.46
CA HIS A 164 -2.18 15.78 -15.58
C HIS A 164 -3.37 15.11 -16.28
N GLN A 165 -3.70 15.52 -17.51
CA GLN A 165 -4.76 14.90 -18.29
C GLN A 165 -4.49 13.41 -18.57
N GLN A 166 -3.25 13.06 -18.95
CA GLN A 166 -2.87 11.66 -19.19
C GLN A 166 -3.03 10.79 -17.93
N TRP A 167 -2.67 11.31 -16.76
CA TRP A 167 -2.90 10.63 -15.48
C TRP A 167 -4.40 10.42 -15.22
N PHE A 168 -5.23 11.46 -15.34
CA PHE A 168 -6.67 11.33 -15.14
C PHE A 168 -7.32 10.34 -16.11
N ASN A 169 -6.93 10.36 -17.39
CA ASN A 169 -7.41 9.40 -18.38
C ASN A 169 -7.00 7.97 -18.04
N SER A 170 -5.75 7.77 -17.61
CA SER A 170 -5.23 6.45 -17.21
C SER A 170 -5.92 5.93 -15.94
N LEU A 171 -6.21 6.82 -14.99
CA LEU A 171 -6.96 6.49 -13.78
C LEU A 171 -8.42 6.13 -14.09
N ALA A 172 -9.07 6.87 -15.00
CA ALA A 172 -10.43 6.61 -15.45
C ALA A 172 -10.53 5.24 -16.17
N ALA A 173 -9.61 4.96 -17.09
CA ALA A 173 -9.53 3.67 -17.78
C ALA A 173 -9.25 2.52 -16.80
N THR A 174 -8.34 2.73 -15.84
CA THR A 174 -8.03 1.75 -14.80
C THR A 174 -9.25 1.44 -13.94
N THR A 175 -9.94 2.46 -13.45
CA THR A 175 -11.11 2.26 -12.57
C THR A 175 -12.29 1.62 -13.32
N GLN A 176 -12.46 1.91 -14.61
CA GLN A 176 -13.44 1.22 -15.45
C GLN A 176 -13.08 -0.26 -15.65
N LEU A 177 -11.79 -0.56 -15.88
CA LEU A 177 -11.30 -1.94 -16.00
C LEU A 177 -11.52 -2.72 -14.69
N LEU A 178 -11.20 -2.13 -13.54
CA LEU A 178 -11.39 -2.73 -12.23
C LEU A 178 -12.85 -3.04 -11.93
N TRP A 179 -13.77 -2.23 -12.45
CA TRP A 179 -15.20 -2.54 -12.34
C TRP A 179 -15.52 -3.84 -13.04
N LYS A 180 -15.19 -3.91 -14.33
CA LYS A 180 -15.50 -5.09 -15.16
C LYS A 180 -14.85 -6.36 -14.62
N GLN A 181 -13.57 -6.29 -14.27
CA GLN A 181 -12.76 -7.48 -13.95
C GLN A 181 -12.89 -7.94 -12.51
N VAL A 182 -13.27 -7.05 -11.59
CA VAL A 182 -13.23 -7.32 -10.15
C VAL A 182 -14.53 -6.90 -9.48
N MET A 183 -14.87 -5.62 -9.46
CA MET A 183 -15.93 -5.14 -8.57
C MET A 183 -17.32 -5.59 -8.99
N ALA A 184 -17.62 -5.71 -10.29
CA ALA A 184 -18.92 -6.21 -10.75
C ALA A 184 -19.16 -7.68 -10.33
N PRO A 185 -18.25 -8.64 -10.58
CA PRO A 185 -18.37 -10.00 -10.04
C PRO A 185 -18.55 -10.05 -8.52
N LEU A 186 -17.82 -9.21 -7.78
CA LEU A 186 -17.91 -9.14 -6.33
C LEU A 186 -19.28 -8.63 -5.87
N ILE A 187 -19.75 -7.52 -6.43
CA ILE A 187 -21.05 -6.92 -6.11
C ILE A 187 -22.20 -7.90 -6.41
N GLN A 188 -22.09 -8.70 -7.48
CA GLN A 188 -23.08 -9.72 -7.83
C GLN A 188 -23.13 -10.89 -6.83
N ALA A 189 -21.98 -11.24 -6.24
CA ALA A 189 -21.87 -12.35 -5.29
C ALA A 189 -22.19 -11.96 -3.84
N LEU A 190 -22.29 -10.66 -3.54
CA LEU A 190 -22.52 -10.14 -2.20
C LEU A 190 -23.97 -9.68 -2.00
N PRO A 191 -24.48 -9.66 -0.75
CA PRO A 191 -25.73 -9.00 -0.43
C PRO A 191 -25.72 -7.52 -0.85
N LYS A 192 -26.89 -6.99 -1.19
CA LYS A 192 -27.04 -5.55 -1.51
C LYS A 192 -26.53 -4.71 -0.34
N GLN A 193 -25.73 -3.69 -0.64
CA GLN A 193 -25.17 -2.75 0.35
C GLN A 193 -24.32 -3.41 1.43
N ALA A 194 -23.74 -4.58 1.17
CA ALA A 194 -22.86 -5.24 2.13
C ALA A 194 -21.68 -4.36 2.53
N ALA A 195 -21.31 -4.43 3.81
CA ALA A 195 -20.03 -3.92 4.29
C ALA A 195 -18.94 -4.96 4.00
N VAL A 196 -17.86 -4.51 3.35
CA VAL A 196 -16.74 -5.36 2.95
C VAL A 196 -15.43 -4.78 3.44
N THR A 197 -14.55 -5.64 3.93
CA THR A 197 -13.15 -5.29 4.14
C THR A 197 -12.31 -6.03 3.10
N LEU A 198 -11.76 -5.28 2.15
CA LEU A 198 -10.85 -5.81 1.15
C LEU A 198 -9.48 -6.06 1.76
N ILE A 199 -8.95 -7.27 1.55
CA ILE A 199 -7.60 -7.67 1.90
C ILE A 199 -6.85 -7.98 0.59
N PRO A 200 -6.35 -6.95 -0.11
CA PRO A 200 -5.65 -7.12 -1.37
C PRO A 200 -4.22 -7.61 -1.16
N VAL A 201 -3.87 -8.75 -1.74
CA VAL A 201 -2.54 -9.36 -1.57
C VAL A 201 -1.51 -8.72 -2.50
N GLY A 202 -0.37 -8.32 -1.91
CA GLY A 202 0.77 -7.80 -2.65
C GLY A 202 0.44 -6.51 -3.39
N ARG A 203 0.73 -6.47 -4.70
CA ARG A 203 0.58 -5.26 -5.53
C ARG A 203 -0.87 -4.88 -5.81
N LEU A 204 -1.83 -5.76 -5.52
CA LEU A 204 -3.25 -5.43 -5.60
C LEU A 204 -3.62 -4.29 -4.65
N GLY A 205 -2.91 -4.14 -3.52
CA GLY A 205 -3.17 -3.07 -2.55
C GLY A 205 -2.90 -1.66 -3.06
N LEU A 206 -2.32 -1.54 -4.25
CA LEU A 206 -2.12 -0.25 -4.91
C LEU A 206 -3.37 0.20 -5.69
N LEU A 207 -4.26 -0.74 -6.05
CA LEU A 207 -5.39 -0.47 -6.94
C LEU A 207 -6.56 0.22 -6.21
N PRO A 208 -7.19 1.24 -6.82
CA PRO A 208 -8.32 1.97 -6.24
C PRO A 208 -9.65 1.23 -6.47
N PHE A 209 -9.82 0.03 -5.89
CA PHE A 209 -11.02 -0.79 -6.11
C PHE A 209 -12.34 -0.08 -5.75
N HIS A 210 -12.32 0.76 -4.72
CA HIS A 210 -13.49 1.53 -4.28
C HIS A 210 -13.96 2.54 -5.34
N ALA A 211 -13.03 3.07 -6.14
CA ALA A 211 -13.31 4.05 -7.19
C ALA A 211 -13.63 3.39 -8.55
N ALA A 212 -13.67 2.05 -8.61
CA ALA A 212 -14.07 1.35 -9.82
C ALA A 212 -15.49 1.75 -10.24
N TRP A 213 -15.76 1.92 -11.54
CA TRP A 213 -17.03 2.45 -12.02
C TRP A 213 -17.52 1.85 -13.34
N THR A 214 -18.83 1.96 -13.57
CA THR A 214 -19.51 1.69 -14.84
C THR A 214 -20.45 2.82 -15.22
N GLU A 215 -20.83 2.89 -16.49
CA GLU A 215 -21.89 3.80 -16.95
C GLU A 215 -23.23 3.45 -16.31
N ASP A 216 -23.95 4.47 -15.84
CA ASP A 216 -25.32 4.36 -15.32
C ASP A 216 -26.06 5.68 -15.53
N ASN A 217 -26.93 5.71 -16.54
CA ASN A 217 -27.70 6.90 -16.92
C ASN A 217 -28.72 7.35 -15.86
N ASN A 218 -28.96 6.56 -14.81
CA ASN A 218 -29.85 6.94 -13.71
C ASN A 218 -29.14 7.72 -12.59
N THR A 219 -27.83 7.91 -12.69
CA THR A 219 -27.04 8.66 -11.71
C THR A 219 -26.75 10.08 -12.23
N PRO A 220 -26.62 11.10 -11.35
CA PRO A 220 -26.32 12.48 -11.78
C PRO A 220 -25.01 12.60 -12.58
N THR A 221 -24.04 11.73 -12.32
CA THR A 221 -22.74 11.71 -13.00
C THR A 221 -22.70 10.81 -14.23
N GLY A 222 -23.79 10.10 -14.56
CA GLY A 222 -23.80 9.05 -15.59
C GLY A 222 -22.91 7.85 -15.25
N LYS A 223 -22.50 7.71 -13.99
CA LYS A 223 -21.56 6.71 -13.50
C LYS A 223 -22.01 6.15 -12.17
N ARG A 224 -21.94 4.84 -12.04
CA ARG A 224 -22.08 4.11 -10.78
C ARG A 224 -20.73 3.58 -10.34
N TYR A 225 -20.32 3.93 -9.13
CA TYR A 225 -19.06 3.51 -8.51
C TYR A 225 -19.26 2.31 -7.59
N ALA A 226 -18.19 1.57 -7.30
CA ALA A 226 -18.23 0.44 -6.38
C ALA A 226 -18.62 0.88 -4.96
N LEU A 227 -18.19 2.08 -4.55
CA LEU A 227 -18.59 2.73 -3.30
C LEU A 227 -20.09 3.09 -3.23
N ASP A 228 -20.80 3.17 -4.37
CA ASP A 228 -22.26 3.36 -4.38
C ASP A 228 -23.02 2.04 -4.10
N ALA A 229 -22.34 0.89 -4.25
CA ALA A 229 -22.94 -0.43 -4.13
C ALA A 229 -22.58 -1.14 -2.81
N LEU A 230 -21.42 -0.83 -2.23
CA LEU A 230 -20.86 -1.49 -1.06
C LEU A 230 -20.25 -0.46 -0.09
N THR A 231 -20.29 -0.76 1.20
CA THR A 231 -19.46 -0.05 2.18
C THR A 231 -18.07 -0.67 2.20
N ILE A 232 -17.05 0.01 1.67
CA ILE A 232 -15.72 -0.58 1.42
C ILE A 232 -14.69 -0.06 2.42
N SER A 233 -14.06 -0.98 3.16
CA SER A 233 -12.86 -0.75 3.96
C SER A 233 -11.68 -1.57 3.44
N TYR A 234 -10.47 -1.22 3.86
CA TYR A 234 -9.24 -1.94 3.51
C TYR A 234 -8.52 -2.39 4.77
N ALA A 235 -7.95 -3.59 4.74
CA ALA A 235 -7.02 -4.04 5.75
C ALA A 235 -5.83 -4.75 5.08
N PRO A 236 -4.60 -4.60 5.61
CA PRO A 236 -3.45 -5.31 5.06
C PRO A 236 -3.53 -6.82 5.31
N ASN A 237 -4.20 -7.24 6.39
CA ASN A 237 -4.47 -8.63 6.77
C ASN A 237 -5.47 -8.66 7.94
N ALA A 238 -6.00 -9.85 8.24
CA ALA A 238 -6.96 -10.05 9.33
C ALA A 238 -6.41 -9.70 10.73
N ARG A 239 -5.13 -9.97 11.02
CA ARG A 239 -4.56 -9.68 12.35
C ARG A 239 -4.52 -8.19 12.64
N SER A 240 -4.03 -7.41 11.70
CA SER A 240 -4.01 -5.96 11.81
C SER A 240 -5.42 -5.39 11.99
N LEU A 241 -6.43 -6.01 11.35
CA LEU A 241 -7.83 -5.63 11.52
C LEU A 241 -8.36 -5.95 12.92
N ILE A 242 -8.03 -7.11 13.49
CA ILE A 242 -8.39 -7.47 14.88
C ILE A 242 -7.82 -6.45 15.85
N GLU A 243 -6.53 -6.16 15.76
CA GLU A 243 -5.87 -5.22 16.67
C GLU A 243 -6.41 -3.80 16.50
N ALA A 244 -6.63 -3.34 15.26
CA ALA A 244 -7.26 -2.06 14.99
C ALA A 244 -8.65 -1.95 15.64
N ARG A 245 -9.45 -3.03 15.59
CA ARG A 245 -10.77 -3.08 16.23
C ARG A 245 -10.69 -3.09 17.75
N LYS A 246 -9.73 -3.82 18.34
CA LYS A 246 -9.48 -3.77 19.80
C LYS A 246 -9.10 -2.37 20.26
N VAL A 247 -8.31 -1.64 19.47
CA VAL A 247 -8.01 -0.22 19.76
C VAL A 247 -9.28 0.61 19.64
N ALA A 248 -10.00 0.53 18.51
CA ALA A 248 -11.23 1.30 18.29
C ALA A 248 -12.31 1.06 19.35
N HIS A 249 -12.44 -0.16 19.88
CA HIS A 249 -13.42 -0.48 20.93
C HIS A 249 -13.07 0.12 22.30
N ARG A 250 -11.80 0.44 22.55
CA ARG A 250 -11.32 1.02 23.81
C ARG A 250 -11.33 2.55 23.81
N VAL A 251 -11.59 3.18 22.67
CA VAL A 251 -11.43 4.61 22.47
C VAL A 251 -12.79 5.27 22.24
N THR A 252 -13.08 6.32 23.01
CA THR A 252 -14.19 7.23 22.75
C THR A 252 -13.77 8.26 21.70
N VAL A 253 -14.63 8.54 20.73
CA VAL A 253 -14.33 9.43 19.59
C VAL A 253 -14.77 10.86 19.95
N ASP A 254 -14.00 11.54 20.81
CA ASP A 254 -14.39 12.80 21.47
C ASP A 254 -13.37 13.94 21.36
N HIS A 255 -12.09 13.64 21.13
CA HIS A 255 -11.00 14.61 21.14
C HIS A 255 -10.28 14.65 19.80
N LEU A 256 -10.49 15.75 19.06
CA LEU A 256 -9.93 15.97 17.73
C LEU A 256 -8.60 16.73 17.78
N LEU A 257 -7.59 16.21 17.09
CA LEU A 257 -6.47 17.01 16.60
C LEU A 257 -6.68 17.33 15.12
N ALA A 258 -6.81 18.61 14.78
CA ALA A 258 -6.90 19.07 13.40
C ALA A 258 -5.64 19.81 12.97
N ILE A 259 -5.10 19.46 11.81
CA ILE A 259 -3.92 20.10 11.22
C ILE A 259 -4.39 20.92 10.01
N ASP A 260 -4.33 22.25 10.15
CA ASP A 260 -4.71 23.19 9.10
C ASP A 260 -3.48 23.66 8.33
N GLU A 261 -3.33 23.16 7.09
CA GLU A 261 -2.32 23.53 6.12
C GLU A 261 -0.92 23.81 6.73
N PRO A 262 -0.16 22.77 7.13
CA PRO A 262 1.12 22.95 7.80
C PRO A 262 2.12 23.69 6.91
N LYS A 263 2.92 24.59 7.50
CA LYS A 263 3.96 25.38 6.81
C LYS A 263 5.31 25.21 7.52
N PRO A 264 6.45 25.29 6.80
CA PRO A 264 6.57 25.48 5.34
C PRO A 264 6.40 24.17 4.53
N VAL A 265 5.78 24.28 3.35
CA VAL A 265 5.61 23.16 2.38
C VAL A 265 5.87 23.63 0.96
N THR A 266 6.38 22.73 0.11
CA THR A 266 6.63 22.99 -1.32
C THR A 266 5.44 22.63 -2.22
N ALA A 267 4.41 22.01 -1.66
CA ALA A 267 3.19 21.65 -2.37
C ALA A 267 2.27 22.87 -2.51
N LEU A 268 1.34 22.81 -3.47
CA LEU A 268 0.38 23.89 -3.74
C LEU A 268 -0.40 24.30 -2.48
N PRO A 269 -0.78 25.58 -2.34
CA PRO A 269 -1.65 26.03 -1.25
C PRO A 269 -3.00 25.32 -1.27
N LEU A 270 -3.61 25.18 -0.10
CA LEU A 270 -4.92 24.58 0.12
C LEU A 270 -5.90 25.67 0.58
N PRO A 271 -6.46 26.47 -0.34
CA PRO A 271 -7.27 27.63 0.02
C PRO A 271 -8.53 27.28 0.84
N SER A 272 -9.01 26.04 0.73
CA SER A 272 -10.20 25.57 1.45
C SER A 272 -9.91 24.84 2.77
N SER A 273 -8.62 24.67 3.14
CA SER A 273 -8.21 23.91 4.33
C SER A 273 -8.83 24.47 5.61
N GLU A 274 -8.84 25.80 5.77
CA GLU A 274 -9.40 26.44 6.95
C GLU A 274 -10.91 26.17 7.09
N TYR A 275 -11.67 26.27 6.00
CA TYR A 275 -13.11 26.01 6.01
C TYR A 275 -13.42 24.55 6.33
N GLU A 276 -12.65 23.61 5.78
CA GLU A 276 -12.79 22.19 6.06
C GLU A 276 -12.49 21.87 7.53
N VAL A 277 -11.37 22.37 8.05
CA VAL A 277 -10.99 22.18 9.46
C VAL A 277 -12.05 22.72 10.38
N GLN A 278 -12.57 23.92 10.12
CA GLN A 278 -13.66 24.50 10.91
C GLN A 278 -14.93 23.64 10.87
N THR A 279 -15.27 23.08 9.71
CA THR A 279 -16.41 22.19 9.56
C THR A 279 -16.24 20.91 10.38
N VAL A 280 -15.06 20.30 10.34
CA VAL A 280 -14.78 19.08 11.13
C VAL A 280 -14.80 19.38 12.62
N VAL A 281 -14.11 20.44 13.05
CA VAL A 281 -14.03 20.88 14.45
C VAL A 281 -15.40 21.11 15.07
N ALA A 282 -16.36 21.64 14.31
CA ALA A 282 -17.73 21.87 14.79
C ALA A 282 -18.45 20.59 15.26
N ASN A 283 -17.96 19.39 14.90
CA ASN A 283 -18.52 18.11 15.32
C ASN A 283 -17.90 17.56 16.62
N PHE A 284 -16.91 18.24 17.21
CA PHE A 284 -16.16 17.74 18.37
C PHE A 284 -16.20 18.72 19.55
N ALA A 285 -16.59 18.20 20.73
CA ALA A 285 -16.63 18.99 21.96
C ALA A 285 -15.22 19.39 22.44
N GLN A 286 -14.22 18.53 22.23
CA GLN A 286 -12.83 18.80 22.54
C GLN A 286 -12.02 18.78 21.24
N HIS A 287 -11.23 19.82 21.02
CA HIS A 287 -10.38 19.89 19.84
C HIS A 287 -9.13 20.74 20.08
N GLN A 288 -8.06 20.39 19.37
CA GLN A 288 -6.86 21.20 19.22
C GLN A 288 -6.58 21.40 17.73
N ILE A 289 -6.28 22.63 17.34
CA ILE A 289 -5.96 22.99 15.95
C ILE A 289 -4.52 23.46 15.89
N PHE A 290 -3.73 22.86 15.02
CA PHE A 290 -2.44 23.42 14.62
C PHE A 290 -2.52 23.98 13.21
N LYS A 291 -2.35 25.30 13.10
CA LYS A 291 -2.40 26.03 11.83
C LYS A 291 -0.99 26.38 11.37
N HIS A 292 -0.69 26.14 10.10
CA HIS A 292 0.52 26.62 9.44
C HIS A 292 1.82 26.28 10.18
N GLU A 293 2.63 27.28 10.56
CA GLU A 293 3.92 27.10 11.22
C GLU A 293 3.79 26.49 12.63
N ALA A 294 2.62 26.57 13.26
CA ALA A 294 2.37 25.95 14.56
C ALA A 294 2.26 24.42 14.46
N ALA A 295 1.98 23.87 13.28
CA ALA A 295 1.89 22.43 13.01
C ALA A 295 3.27 21.78 12.88
N THR A 296 4.11 21.98 13.89
CA THR A 296 5.44 21.35 13.95
C THR A 296 5.29 19.86 14.24
N ARG A 297 6.24 19.05 13.73
CA ARG A 297 6.28 17.61 14.01
C ARG A 297 6.23 17.32 15.52
N GLN A 298 7.00 18.08 16.30
CA GLN A 298 7.10 17.87 17.73
C GLN A 298 5.76 18.13 18.42
N ALA A 299 5.13 19.29 18.13
CA ALA A 299 3.82 19.64 18.66
C ALA A 299 2.75 18.60 18.28
N ILE A 300 2.75 18.13 17.03
CA ILE A 300 1.81 17.08 16.59
C ILE A 300 2.03 15.80 17.38
N LEU A 301 3.27 15.32 17.53
CA LEU A 301 3.53 14.07 18.25
C LEU A 301 3.21 14.16 19.74
N ASP A 302 3.51 15.30 20.36
CA ASP A 302 3.22 15.54 21.78
C ASP A 302 1.71 15.57 22.03
N THR A 303 0.93 16.16 21.11
CA THR A 303 -0.54 16.18 21.21
C THR A 303 -1.20 14.86 20.79
N LEU A 304 -0.66 14.15 19.79
CA LEU A 304 -1.30 12.98 19.19
C LEU A 304 -1.57 11.86 20.21
N ALA A 305 -0.71 11.72 21.23
CA ALA A 305 -0.89 10.75 22.31
C ALA A 305 -2.13 11.01 23.20
N HIS A 306 -2.69 12.22 23.11
CA HIS A 306 -3.81 12.68 23.94
C HIS A 306 -5.11 12.88 23.15
N CYS A 307 -5.09 12.64 21.84
CA CYS A 307 -6.25 12.79 20.96
C CYS A 307 -6.72 11.43 20.44
N THR A 308 -8.01 11.34 20.15
CA THR A 308 -8.67 10.10 19.70
C THR A 308 -9.00 10.13 18.21
N VAL A 309 -9.00 11.33 17.60
CA VAL A 309 -9.18 11.56 16.17
C VAL A 309 -8.10 12.50 15.65
N LEU A 310 -7.54 12.17 14.49
CA LEU A 310 -6.64 13.05 13.73
C LEU A 310 -7.30 13.42 12.40
N HIS A 311 -7.40 14.71 12.11
CA HIS A 311 -7.75 15.23 10.79
C HIS A 311 -6.55 15.97 10.19
N ASP A 312 -6.00 15.43 9.10
CA ASP A 312 -4.85 15.99 8.39
C ASP A 312 -5.04 15.88 6.87
N TYR A 313 -5.11 17.02 6.20
CA TYR A 313 -5.31 17.10 4.75
C TYR A 313 -4.04 16.80 3.94
N ARG A 314 -2.85 16.82 4.55
CA ARG A 314 -1.55 16.70 3.87
C ARG A 314 -0.75 15.49 4.35
N LEU A 315 -1.39 14.36 4.68
CA LEU A 315 -0.71 13.08 4.96
C LEU A 315 0.08 12.58 3.73
N ASN A 316 1.23 13.19 3.45
CA ASN A 316 2.12 12.88 2.35
C ASN A 316 3.57 12.83 2.85
N GLN A 317 4.07 11.60 2.94
CA GLN A 317 5.45 11.09 3.08
C GLN A 317 6.38 11.56 4.22
N LYS A 318 6.25 12.77 4.80
CA LYS A 318 7.18 13.20 5.87
C LYS A 318 6.82 12.68 7.27
N LEU A 319 5.53 12.48 7.58
CA LEU A 319 5.11 11.86 8.85
C LEU A 319 5.27 10.33 8.82
N VAL A 320 5.03 9.69 7.67
CA VAL A 320 5.15 8.22 7.50
C VAL A 320 6.61 7.73 7.66
N LYS A 321 7.61 8.55 7.35
CA LYS A 321 9.03 8.21 7.58
C LYS A 321 9.43 8.13 9.06
N LEU A 322 8.54 8.46 10.01
CA LEU A 322 8.91 8.66 11.41
C LEU A 322 8.22 7.73 12.42
N ASN A 323 7.34 6.82 11.98
CA ASN A 323 6.95 5.66 12.80
C ASN A 323 8.00 4.54 12.81
N ALA A 324 9.14 4.73 12.14
CA ALA A 324 10.29 3.84 12.26
C ALA A 324 11.17 4.12 13.49
N ASN A 325 10.98 5.27 14.17
CA ASN A 325 11.90 5.73 15.24
C ASN A 325 11.23 6.06 16.58
N HIS A 326 9.92 5.83 16.73
CA HIS A 326 9.33 5.62 18.05
C HIS A 326 8.90 4.17 18.14
N THR A 327 9.50 3.47 19.10
CA THR A 327 9.22 2.12 19.55
C THR A 327 7.72 1.93 19.77
N ILE A 328 6.99 1.59 18.71
CA ILE A 328 5.98 0.54 18.83
C ILE A 328 6.84 -0.71 18.88
N LEU A 329 6.88 -1.33 20.07
CA LEU A 329 7.39 -2.68 20.22
C LEU A 329 6.70 -3.51 19.12
N ASN A 330 7.46 -3.80 18.07
CA ASN A 330 7.20 -4.91 17.20
C ASN A 330 7.27 -6.14 18.08
N ALA A 331 6.10 -6.58 18.47
CA ALA A 331 5.86 -7.87 19.02
C ALA A 331 4.49 -8.32 18.51
#